data_AF-A0A962GXT9-F1
#
_entry.id   AF-A0A962GXT9-F1
#
_cell.length_a   1.000
_cell.length_b   1.000
_cell.length_c   1.000
_cell.angle_alpha   90.00
_cell.angle_beta   90.00
_cell.angle_gamma   90.00
#
_symmetry.space_group_name_H-M   'P 1'
#
loop_
_entity.id
_entity.type
_entity.pdbx_description
1 polymer ?
#
loop_
_entity_poly.entity_id
_entity_poly.type
_entity_poly.pdbx_seq_one_letter_code
_entity_poly.pdbx_strand_id
1 'polypeptide(L)'
;MPPAAWHDASMAPLSRLGKQVQEVLDCLERIGVPSALIGGLALAPYKVIRATQGIDLLTDARRADAVDRELQALGYSCLHRSGDAGNYVRGDERVDLLYASRPAALRLLADAKSRSTPFGTLRVISLEGLIAFKLQGLVNDPSRTRDLEDIRALLQMNRDIVDLDAVREYFRLFDREALLDEILSTLP
;
A
#
# COMPACT_ATOMS: atom_id res chain seq x y z
N MET A 1 23.20 40.75 -11.68
CA MET A 1 23.00 39.35 -12.10
C MET A 1 21.99 38.73 -11.14
N PRO A 2 20.79 38.33 -11.58
CA PRO A 2 19.89 37.53 -10.76
C PRO A 2 20.25 36.03 -10.90
N PRO A 3 20.05 35.21 -9.86
CA PRO A 3 20.30 33.77 -9.95
C PRO A 3 19.21 33.05 -10.74
N ALA A 4 19.64 32.01 -11.45
CA ALA A 4 18.86 31.23 -12.40
C ALA A 4 17.62 30.59 -11.76
N ALA A 5 16.48 30.76 -12.44
CA ALA A 5 15.28 29.98 -12.21
C ALA A 5 15.56 28.52 -12.60
N TRP A 6 15.43 27.61 -11.65
CA TRP A 6 15.39 26.18 -11.89
C TRP A 6 13.98 25.85 -12.37
N HIS A 7 13.76 25.97 -13.68
CA HIS A 7 12.55 25.44 -14.30
C HIS A 7 12.74 23.95 -14.57
N ASP A 8 11.77 23.21 -14.01
CA ASP A 8 11.10 22.08 -14.62
C ASP A 8 11.89 20.77 -14.72
N ALA A 9 11.78 19.97 -13.65
CA ALA A 9 11.94 18.54 -13.76
C ALA A 9 10.82 18.03 -14.67
N SER A 10 11.15 17.86 -15.95
CA SER A 10 10.30 17.31 -16.99
C SER A 10 9.58 16.04 -16.51
N MET A 11 8.36 16.20 -15.99
CA MET A 11 7.49 15.08 -15.68
C MET A 11 7.00 14.55 -17.02
N ALA A 12 7.47 13.37 -17.41
CA ALA A 12 6.81 12.60 -18.46
C ALA A 12 5.30 12.57 -18.15
N PRO A 13 4.41 12.70 -19.16
CA PRO A 13 2.98 12.72 -18.92
C PRO A 13 2.60 11.49 -18.08
N LEU A 14 2.09 11.76 -16.87
CA LEU A 14 1.72 10.70 -15.93
C LEU A 14 0.85 9.69 -16.66
N SER A 15 1.19 8.41 -16.51
CA SER A 15 0.32 7.33 -16.96
C SER A 15 -1.06 7.50 -16.35
N ARG A 16 -2.09 6.88 -16.94
CA ARG A 16 -3.45 6.97 -16.41
C ARG A 16 -3.52 6.62 -14.91
N LEU A 17 -2.80 5.57 -14.51
CA LEU A 17 -2.66 5.18 -13.10
C LEU A 17 -1.95 6.25 -12.25
N GLY A 18 -0.91 6.90 -12.78
CA GLY A 18 -0.26 8.02 -12.08
C GLY A 18 -1.19 9.21 -11.84
N LYS A 19 -2.04 9.55 -12.82
CA LYS A 19 -3.06 10.59 -12.64
C LYS A 19 -4.11 10.20 -11.61
N GLN A 20 -4.55 8.95 -11.64
CA GLN A 20 -5.49 8.40 -10.65
C GLN A 20 -4.91 8.46 -9.23
N VAL A 21 -3.64 8.05 -9.07
CA VAL A 21 -2.94 8.09 -7.78
C VAL A 21 -2.88 9.51 -7.23
N GLN A 22 -2.49 10.48 -8.06
CA GLN A 22 -2.40 11.87 -7.62
C GLN A 22 -3.78 12.41 -7.21
N GLU A 23 -4.81 12.21 -8.02
CA GLU A 23 -6.16 12.72 -7.73
C GLU A 23 -6.72 12.15 -6.41
N VAL A 24 -6.57 10.85 -6.18
CA VAL A 24 -7.04 10.20 -4.95
C VAL A 24 -6.26 10.71 -3.74
N LEU A 25 -4.93 10.85 -3.84
CA LEU A 25 -4.11 11.32 -2.73
C LEU A 25 -4.35 12.80 -2.41
N ASP A 26 -4.47 13.66 -3.43
CA ASP A 26 -4.81 15.09 -3.26
C ASP A 26 -6.17 15.24 -2.56
N CYS A 27 -7.12 14.38 -2.91
CA CYS A 27 -8.43 14.36 -2.28
C CYS A 27 -8.36 14.02 -0.79
N LEU A 28 -7.58 13.00 -0.41
CA LEU A 28 -7.38 12.62 0.99
C LEU A 28 -6.58 13.67 1.76
N GLU A 29 -5.59 14.29 1.13
CA GLU A 29 -4.80 15.37 1.72
C GLU A 29 -5.64 16.61 2.00
N ARG A 30 -6.52 17.01 1.07
CA ARG A 30 -7.43 18.16 1.23
C ARG A 30 -8.32 18.04 2.46
N ILE A 31 -8.74 16.82 2.80
CA ILE A 31 -9.55 16.56 4.01
C ILE A 31 -8.71 16.22 5.24
N GLY A 32 -7.38 16.29 5.15
CA GLY A 32 -6.46 16.00 6.25
C GLY A 32 -6.59 14.58 6.75
N VAL A 33 -6.75 13.61 5.85
CA VAL A 33 -6.81 12.18 6.18
C VAL A 33 -5.48 11.54 5.87
N PRO A 34 -4.79 10.94 6.87
CA PRO A 34 -3.54 10.25 6.62
C PRO A 34 -3.80 8.99 5.78
N SER A 35 -2.99 8.81 4.73
CA SER A 35 -2.99 7.62 3.90
C SER A 35 -1.57 7.13 3.62
N ALA A 36 -1.45 5.82 3.39
CA ALA A 36 -0.20 5.19 2.95
C ALA A 36 -0.49 4.12 1.90
N LEU A 37 0.35 4.05 0.86
CA LEU A 37 0.32 2.98 -0.12
C LEU A 37 0.57 1.64 0.56
N ILE A 38 -0.26 0.68 0.18
CA ILE A 38 -0.09 -0.75 0.44
C ILE A 38 -0.18 -1.51 -0.89
N GLY A 39 -0.33 -2.83 -0.85
CA GLY A 39 -0.65 -3.61 -2.05
C GLY A 39 0.45 -3.55 -3.11
N GLY A 40 0.05 -3.48 -4.39
CA GLY A 40 0.99 -3.60 -5.51
C GLY A 40 1.93 -2.42 -5.71
N LEU A 41 1.41 -1.20 -5.53
CA LEU A 41 2.18 0.03 -5.74
C LEU A 41 3.25 0.22 -4.66
N ALA A 42 3.02 -0.33 -3.47
CA ALA A 42 3.98 -0.31 -2.36
C ALA A 42 5.20 -1.22 -2.55
N LEU A 43 5.21 -2.12 -3.54
CA LEU A 43 6.31 -3.07 -3.77
C LEU A 43 7.56 -2.42 -4.37
N ALA A 44 7.38 -1.44 -5.27
CA ALA A 44 8.47 -0.86 -6.05
C ALA A 44 9.59 -0.22 -5.19
N PRO A 45 9.28 0.53 -4.11
CA PRO A 45 10.30 1.03 -3.19
C PRO A 45 11.15 -0.05 -2.51
N TYR A 46 10.66 -1.29 -2.47
CA TYR A 46 11.33 -2.46 -1.92
C TYR A 46 11.90 -3.38 -3.02
N LYS A 47 12.20 -2.81 -4.18
CA LYS A 47 12.86 -3.47 -5.33
C LYS A 47 12.07 -4.64 -5.93
N VAL A 48 10.77 -4.72 -5.64
CA VAL A 48 9.86 -5.71 -6.24
C VAL A 48 8.95 -4.98 -7.23
N ILE A 49 9.02 -5.36 -8.51
CA ILE A 49 8.22 -4.75 -9.57
C ILE A 49 7.08 -5.71 -9.93
N ARG A 50 5.85 -5.20 -9.87
CA ARG A 50 4.66 -5.94 -10.24
C ARG A 50 3.68 -5.04 -10.97
N ALA A 51 3.13 -5.52 -12.08
CA ALA A 51 2.01 -4.85 -12.72
C ALA A 51 0.79 -4.87 -11.78
N THR A 52 0.20 -3.69 -11.55
CA THR A 52 -1.03 -3.53 -10.79
C THR A 52 -1.94 -2.53 -11.50
N GLN A 53 -3.24 -2.72 -11.34
CA GLN A 53 -4.27 -1.95 -12.05
C GLN A 53 -5.07 -1.02 -11.12
N GLY A 54 -4.89 -1.15 -9.81
CA GLY A 54 -5.61 -0.36 -8.81
C GLY A 54 -4.69 0.27 -7.78
N ILE A 55 -5.28 1.14 -6.99
CA ILE A 55 -4.63 1.83 -5.87
C ILE A 55 -5.08 1.15 -4.59
N ASP A 56 -4.13 0.63 -3.82
CA ASP A 56 -4.40 0.09 -2.48
C ASP A 56 -3.86 1.06 -1.42
N LEU A 57 -4.71 1.53 -0.50
CA LEU A 57 -4.33 2.46 0.56
C LEU A 57 -4.73 1.95 1.95
N LEU A 58 -3.87 2.20 2.93
CA LEU A 58 -4.21 2.18 4.35
C LEU A 58 -4.61 3.59 4.79
N THR A 59 -5.73 3.74 5.48
CA THR A 59 -6.23 5.03 5.98
C THR A 59 -6.94 4.89 7.33
N ASP A 60 -7.20 5.98 8.04
CA ASP A 60 -7.82 5.96 9.38
C ASP A 60 -9.30 5.56 9.33
N ALA A 61 -9.68 4.51 10.05
CA ALA A 61 -11.05 4.01 10.12
C ALA A 61 -12.05 5.08 10.61
N ARG A 62 -11.61 5.99 11.50
CA ARG A 62 -12.46 7.07 12.03
C ARG A 62 -12.85 8.10 10.98
N ARG A 63 -12.15 8.10 9.84
CA ARG A 63 -12.38 9.03 8.73
C ARG A 63 -13.09 8.36 7.55
N ALA A 64 -13.49 7.08 7.66
CA ALA A 64 -14.08 6.30 6.58
C ALA A 64 -15.29 7.00 5.91
N ASP A 65 -16.22 7.58 6.69
CA ASP A 65 -17.40 8.29 6.14
C ASP A 65 -17.04 9.61 5.44
N ALA A 66 -15.94 10.25 5.83
CA ALA A 66 -15.46 11.43 5.13
C ALA A 66 -14.79 11.04 3.81
N VAL A 67 -13.97 9.98 3.83
CA VAL A 67 -13.30 9.45 2.64
C VAL A 67 -14.32 8.96 1.60
N ASP A 68 -15.33 8.21 2.04
CA ASP A 68 -16.41 7.71 1.18
C ASP A 68 -17.12 8.83 0.41
N ARG A 69 -17.55 9.88 1.12
CA ARG A 69 -18.19 11.05 0.51
C ARG A 69 -17.32 11.73 -0.53
N GLU A 70 -16.03 11.83 -0.26
CA GLU A 70 -15.08 12.53 -1.13
C GLU A 70 -14.69 11.69 -2.35
N LEU A 71 -14.55 10.37 -2.21
CA LEU A 71 -14.40 9.47 -3.35
C LEU A 71 -15.65 9.46 -4.23
N GLN A 72 -16.85 9.48 -3.64
CA GLN A 72 -18.09 9.63 -4.40
C GLN A 72 -18.17 10.97 -5.14
N ALA A 73 -17.71 12.06 -4.52
CA ALA A 73 -17.64 13.38 -5.17
C ALA A 73 -16.64 13.41 -6.36
N LEU A 74 -15.58 12.58 -6.31
CA LEU A 74 -14.69 12.35 -7.45
C LEU A 74 -15.29 11.44 -8.54
N GLY A 75 -16.50 10.93 -8.34
CA GLY A 75 -17.21 10.05 -9.28
C GLY A 75 -16.92 8.57 -9.10
N TYR A 76 -16.32 8.15 -7.98
CA TYR A 76 -16.21 6.72 -7.65
C TYR A 76 -17.52 6.19 -7.07
N SER A 77 -17.94 5.01 -7.52
CA SER A 77 -19.01 4.23 -6.90
C SER A 77 -18.44 3.29 -5.86
N CYS A 78 -19.02 3.27 -4.66
CA CYS A 78 -18.70 2.28 -3.63
C CYS A 78 -19.32 0.92 -4.01
N LEU A 79 -18.49 -0.09 -4.26
CA LEU A 79 -18.95 -1.47 -4.50
C LEU A 79 -19.19 -2.21 -3.19
N HIS A 80 -18.32 -1.97 -2.22
CA HIS A 80 -18.39 -2.61 -0.91
C HIS A 80 -17.76 -1.72 0.16
N ARG A 81 -18.35 -1.70 1.35
CA ARG A 81 -17.79 -1.07 2.55
C ARG A 81 -18.10 -1.91 3.78
N SER A 82 -17.14 -1.98 4.68
CA SER A 82 -17.27 -2.56 6.01
C SER A 82 -16.50 -1.68 7.02
N GLY A 83 -16.41 -2.13 8.28
CA GLY A 83 -15.57 -1.48 9.28
C GLY A 83 -14.07 -1.58 9.00
N ASP A 84 -13.65 -2.55 8.18
CA ASP A 84 -12.24 -2.86 7.95
C ASP A 84 -11.76 -2.49 6.54
N ALA A 85 -12.67 -2.37 5.57
CA ALA A 85 -12.28 -2.08 4.18
C ALA A 85 -13.37 -1.35 3.38
N GLY A 86 -12.97 -0.73 2.27
CA GLY A 86 -13.86 -0.17 1.26
C GLY A 86 -13.29 -0.35 -0.16
N ASN A 87 -14.15 -0.69 -1.11
CA ASN A 87 -13.79 -0.92 -2.51
C ASN A 87 -14.58 0.03 -3.41
N TYR A 88 -13.87 0.79 -4.23
CA TYR A 88 -14.43 1.88 -5.02
C TYR A 88 -13.99 1.78 -6.48
N VAL A 89 -14.89 2.12 -7.40
CA VAL A 89 -14.62 2.03 -8.84
C VAL A 89 -15.11 3.25 -9.62
N ARG A 90 -14.34 3.66 -10.63
CA ARG A 90 -14.72 4.69 -11.60
C ARG A 90 -14.30 4.24 -13.00
N GLY A 91 -15.22 3.65 -13.75
CA GLY A 91 -14.87 2.91 -14.97
C GLY A 91 -14.01 1.69 -14.64
N ASP A 92 -12.81 1.59 -15.23
CA ASP A 92 -11.80 0.56 -14.94
C ASP A 92 -10.81 0.96 -13.84
N GLU A 93 -10.92 2.16 -13.28
CA GLU A 93 -10.10 2.60 -12.15
C GLU A 93 -10.62 2.01 -10.84
N ARG A 94 -9.72 1.42 -10.05
CA ARG A 94 -10.05 0.82 -8.74
C ARG A 94 -9.27 1.50 -7.62
N VAL A 95 -9.96 1.74 -6.51
CA VAL A 95 -9.38 2.20 -5.25
C VAL A 95 -9.86 1.26 -4.15
N ASP A 96 -8.91 0.58 -3.53
CA ASP A 96 -9.14 -0.33 -2.42
C ASP A 96 -8.55 0.29 -1.15
N LEU A 97 -9.39 0.46 -0.14
CA LEU A 97 -9.03 1.03 1.15
C LEU A 97 -9.07 -0.06 2.22
N LEU A 98 -8.00 -0.15 3.00
CA LEU A 98 -8.02 -0.79 4.31
C LEU A 98 -8.11 0.28 5.39
N TYR A 99 -9.04 0.08 6.32
CA TYR A 99 -9.28 0.99 7.42
C TYR A 99 -8.48 0.55 8.66
N ALA A 100 -7.49 1.36 9.03
CA ALA A 100 -6.70 1.19 10.23
C ALA A 100 -7.57 1.47 11.47
N SER A 101 -8.06 0.40 12.09
CA SER A 101 -8.82 0.43 13.35
C SER A 101 -8.04 -0.18 14.51
N ARG A 102 -7.19 -1.17 14.22
CA ARG A 102 -6.41 -1.92 15.22
C ARG A 102 -5.06 -1.24 15.52
N PRO A 103 -4.50 -1.38 16.74
CA PRO A 103 -3.23 -0.75 17.11
C PRO A 103 -2.07 -1.01 16.13
N ALA A 104 -1.93 -2.25 15.64
CA ALA A 104 -0.89 -2.60 14.68
C ALA A 104 -1.04 -1.84 13.34
N ALA A 105 -2.26 -1.75 12.80
CA ALA A 105 -2.53 -1.04 11.55
C ALA A 105 -2.37 0.49 11.72
N LEU A 106 -2.81 1.03 12.86
CA LEU A 106 -2.62 2.45 13.19
C LEU A 106 -1.14 2.80 13.30
N ARG A 107 -0.31 1.93 13.91
CA ARG A 107 1.14 2.10 13.95
C ARG A 107 1.75 2.10 12.55
N LEU A 108 1.36 1.16 11.68
CA LEU A 108 1.82 1.13 10.29
C LEU A 108 1.49 2.41 9.53
N LEU A 109 0.29 2.97 9.73
CA LEU A 109 -0.13 4.23 9.11
C LEU A 109 0.67 5.43 9.65
N ALA A 110 0.92 5.47 10.96
CA ALA A 110 1.72 6.51 11.59
C ALA A 110 3.18 6.47 11.12
N ASP A 111 3.77 5.29 11.08
CA ASP A 111 5.19 5.08 10.74
C ASP A 111 5.47 5.09 9.23
N ALA A 112 4.43 5.16 8.39
CA ALA A 112 4.59 5.19 6.94
C ALA A 112 5.47 6.37 6.48
N LYS A 113 6.49 6.08 5.68
CA LYS A 113 7.52 7.04 5.27
C LYS A 113 7.33 7.42 3.81
N SER A 114 7.72 8.65 3.47
CA SER A 114 7.84 9.08 2.09
C SER A 114 8.92 8.28 1.37
N ARG A 115 8.57 7.62 0.27
CA ARG A 115 9.48 6.85 -0.57
C ARG A 115 9.32 7.24 -2.03
N SER A 116 10.41 7.17 -2.79
CA SER A 116 10.38 7.38 -4.23
C SER A 116 9.66 6.22 -4.91
N THR A 117 8.71 6.54 -5.79
CA THR A 117 7.95 5.57 -6.59
C THR A 117 7.94 6.02 -8.06
N PRO A 118 7.56 5.14 -9.01
CA PRO A 118 7.33 5.55 -10.40
C PRO A 118 6.26 6.64 -10.59
N PHE A 119 5.45 6.92 -9.55
CA PHE A 119 4.37 7.90 -9.54
C PHE A 119 4.68 9.12 -8.68
N GLY A 120 5.95 9.32 -8.30
CA GLY A 120 6.39 10.41 -7.42
C GLY A 120 6.71 9.96 -6.00
N THR A 121 6.91 10.92 -5.10
CA THR A 121 7.22 10.64 -3.69
C THR A 121 5.93 10.40 -2.92
N LEU A 122 5.70 9.16 -2.49
CA LEU A 122 4.44 8.74 -1.87
C LEU A 122 4.70 8.14 -0.49
N ARG A 123 3.76 8.26 0.45
CA ARG A 123 3.83 7.57 1.74
C ARG A 123 3.61 6.09 1.54
N VAL A 124 4.52 5.26 2.02
CA VAL A 124 4.49 3.81 1.89
C VAL A 124 4.76 3.20 3.27
N ILE A 125 3.98 2.18 3.64
CA ILE A 125 4.21 1.45 4.90
C ILE A 125 5.56 0.74 4.90
N SER A 126 6.05 0.35 6.09
CA SER A 126 7.26 -0.47 6.26
C SER A 126 7.25 -1.76 5.42
N LEU A 127 8.43 -2.31 5.13
CA LEU A 127 8.61 -3.57 4.43
C LEU A 127 7.88 -4.71 5.15
N GLU A 128 8.07 -4.78 6.47
CA GLU A 128 7.51 -5.79 7.36
C GLU A 128 5.98 -5.70 7.38
N GLY A 129 5.44 -4.49 7.50
CA GLY A 129 4.01 -4.22 7.36
C GLY A 129 3.44 -4.62 5.99
N LEU A 130 4.20 -4.43 4.90
CA LEU A 130 3.76 -4.87 3.57
C LEU A 130 3.71 -6.40 3.48
N ILE A 131 4.72 -7.08 4.02
CA ILE A 131 4.72 -8.55 4.18
C ILE A 131 3.51 -9.00 5.01
N ALA A 132 3.20 -8.30 6.10
CA ALA A 132 2.05 -8.61 6.95
C ALA A 132 0.70 -8.49 6.20
N PHE A 133 0.50 -7.44 5.41
CA PHE A 133 -0.72 -7.31 4.60
C PHE A 133 -0.81 -8.36 3.48
N LYS A 134 0.33 -8.74 2.90
CA LYS A 134 0.37 -9.85 1.93
C LYS A 134 0.00 -11.18 2.57
N LEU A 135 0.52 -11.44 3.76
CA LEU A 135 0.17 -12.62 4.55
C LEU A 135 -1.31 -12.61 4.91
N GLN A 136 -1.84 -11.47 5.38
CA GLN A 136 -3.26 -11.34 5.68
C GLN A 136 -4.12 -11.63 4.45
N GLY A 137 -3.75 -11.13 3.27
CA GLY A 137 -4.41 -11.43 2.01
C GLY A 137 -4.46 -12.92 1.71
N LEU A 138 -3.31 -13.60 1.83
CA LEU A 138 -3.21 -15.05 1.64
C LEU A 138 -4.00 -15.87 2.67
N VAL A 139 -4.03 -15.42 3.93
CA VAL A 139 -4.78 -16.09 5.01
C VAL A 139 -6.29 -15.94 4.80
N ASN A 140 -6.73 -14.75 4.39
CA ASN A 140 -8.13 -14.47 4.11
C ASN A 140 -8.63 -15.21 2.86
N ASP A 141 -7.77 -15.36 1.85
CA ASP A 141 -8.07 -16.06 0.60
C ASP A 141 -6.83 -16.85 0.12
N PRO A 142 -6.77 -18.17 0.37
CA PRO A 142 -5.67 -19.02 -0.05
C PRO A 142 -5.43 -19.08 -1.56
N SER A 143 -6.40 -18.65 -2.39
CA SER A 143 -6.23 -18.57 -3.84
C SER A 143 -5.30 -17.43 -4.27
N ARG A 144 -4.98 -16.50 -3.35
CA ARG A 144 -4.06 -15.38 -3.56
C ARG A 144 -2.59 -15.82 -3.52
N THR A 145 -2.24 -16.85 -4.27
CA THR A 145 -0.87 -17.40 -4.38
C THR A 145 0.17 -16.34 -4.77
N ARG A 146 -0.25 -15.32 -5.51
CA ARG A 146 0.60 -14.17 -5.86
C ARG A 146 1.09 -13.37 -4.64
N ASP A 147 0.31 -13.31 -3.56
CA ASP A 147 0.79 -12.65 -2.34
C ASP A 147 1.93 -13.44 -1.69
N LEU A 148 1.94 -14.78 -1.81
CA LEU A 148 3.06 -15.61 -1.37
C LEU A 148 4.32 -15.36 -2.22
N GLU A 149 4.17 -15.21 -3.53
CA GLU A 149 5.26 -14.82 -4.43
C GLU A 149 5.84 -13.44 -4.06
N ASP A 150 4.97 -12.46 -3.80
CA ASP A 150 5.36 -11.12 -3.34
C ASP A 150 6.12 -11.19 -2.01
N ILE A 151 5.67 -11.99 -1.03
CA ILE A 151 6.38 -12.18 0.25
C ILE A 151 7.78 -12.74 0.03
N ARG A 152 7.91 -13.79 -0.80
CA ARG A 152 9.22 -14.38 -1.13
C ARG A 152 10.14 -13.35 -1.78
N ALA A 153 9.65 -12.60 -2.76
CA ALA A 153 10.41 -11.56 -3.44
C ALA A 153 10.84 -10.43 -2.50
N LEU A 154 9.94 -9.98 -1.62
CA LEU A 154 10.24 -8.93 -0.63
C LEU A 154 11.34 -9.37 0.32
N LEU A 155 11.24 -10.58 0.88
CA LEU A 155 12.27 -11.14 1.75
C LEU A 155 13.59 -11.32 1.01
N GLN A 156 13.56 -11.82 -0.23
CA GLN A 156 14.76 -12.04 -1.02
C GLN A 156 15.50 -10.74 -1.38
N MET A 157 14.78 -9.72 -1.84
CA MET A 157 15.38 -8.47 -2.32
C MET A 157 15.85 -7.53 -1.22
N ASN A 158 15.43 -7.78 0.03
CA ASN A 158 15.63 -6.88 1.16
C ASN A 158 16.22 -7.58 2.39
N ARG A 159 16.92 -8.71 2.21
CA ARG A 159 17.51 -9.49 3.32
C ARG A 159 18.38 -8.68 4.27
N ASP A 160 19.09 -7.69 3.75
CA ASP A 160 20.02 -6.89 4.54
C ASP A 160 19.33 -5.84 5.42
N ILE A 161 18.05 -5.55 5.16
CA ILE A 161 17.31 -4.47 5.84
C ILE A 161 16.03 -4.93 6.53
N VAL A 162 15.56 -6.15 6.24
CA VAL A 162 14.32 -6.67 6.82
C VAL A 162 14.50 -7.01 8.29
N ASP A 163 13.58 -6.56 9.12
CA ASP A 163 13.49 -6.98 10.51
C ASP A 163 12.72 -8.32 10.60
N LEU A 164 13.46 -9.43 10.66
CA LEU A 164 12.88 -10.76 10.71
C LEU A 164 12.11 -11.05 12.00
N ASP A 165 12.45 -10.41 13.11
CA ASP A 165 11.72 -10.57 14.37
C ASP A 165 10.33 -9.94 14.24
N ALA A 166 10.25 -8.73 13.69
CA ALA A 166 8.99 -8.08 13.37
C ALA A 166 8.15 -8.87 12.35
N VAL A 167 8.78 -9.43 11.30
CA VAL A 167 8.07 -10.33 10.36
C VAL A 167 7.52 -11.55 11.10
N ARG A 168 8.31 -12.20 11.95
CA ARG A 168 7.88 -13.39 12.72
C ARG A 168 6.72 -13.06 13.65
N GLU A 169 6.71 -11.89 14.29
CA GLU A 169 5.56 -11.41 15.08
C GLU A 169 4.28 -11.32 14.24
N TYR A 170 4.35 -10.77 13.03
CA TYR A 170 3.18 -10.71 12.14
C TYR A 170 2.72 -12.11 11.72
N PHE A 171 3.63 -13.03 11.41
CA PHE A 171 3.27 -14.41 11.09
C PHE A 171 2.62 -15.14 12.26
N ARG A 172 3.03 -14.85 13.50
CA ARG A 172 2.41 -15.38 14.71
C ARG A 172 0.97 -14.90 14.89
N LEU A 173 0.66 -13.65 14.56
CA LEU A 173 -0.72 -13.13 14.64
C LEU A 173 -1.73 -13.90 13.76
N PHE A 174 -1.24 -14.66 12.76
CA PHE A 174 -2.07 -15.46 11.87
C PHE A 174 -1.84 -16.97 12.01
N ASP A 175 -1.10 -17.42 13.03
CA ASP A 175 -0.71 -18.83 13.23
C ASP A 175 0.00 -19.43 11.99
N ARG A 176 0.99 -18.68 11.46
CA ARG A 176 1.73 -19.04 10.23
C ARG A 176 3.25 -19.08 10.40
N GLU A 177 3.79 -19.11 11.62
CA GLU A 177 5.26 -19.16 11.83
C GLU A 177 5.94 -20.30 11.05
N ALA A 178 5.32 -21.49 10.97
CA ALA A 178 5.85 -22.59 10.16
C ALA A 178 5.99 -22.27 8.67
N LEU A 179 5.07 -21.47 8.10
CA LEU A 179 5.16 -21.00 6.72
C LEU A 179 6.33 -20.03 6.53
N LEU A 180 6.60 -19.18 7.53
CA LEU A 180 7.78 -18.31 7.48
C LEU A 180 9.06 -19.13 7.45
N ASP A 181 9.17 -20.14 8.31
CA ASP A 181 10.34 -21.02 8.36
C ASP A 181 10.54 -21.77 7.03
N GLU A 182 9.45 -22.26 6.42
CA GLU A 182 9.48 -22.87 5.07
C GLU A 182 9.99 -21.87 4.02
N ILE A 183 9.43 -20.65 3.98
CA ILE A 183 9.87 -19.61 3.04
C ILE A 183 11.36 -19.35 3.23
N LEU A 184 11.83 -19.08 4.44
CA LEU A 184 13.22 -18.75 4.72
C LEU A 184 14.18 -19.89 4.35
N SER A 185 13.77 -21.15 4.50
CA SER A 185 14.57 -22.31 4.11
C SER A 185 14.76 -22.48 2.59
N THR A 186 13.89 -21.85 1.78
CA THR A 186 13.90 -21.97 0.31
C THR A 186 14.47 -20.74 -0.40
N LEU A 187 14.79 -19.70 0.36
CA LEU A 187 15.35 -18.46 -0.17
C LEU A 187 16.84 -18.69 -0.57
N PRO A 188 17.26 -18.30 -1.79
CA PRO A 188 18.57 -18.65 -2.37
C PRO A 188 19.79 -18.00 -1.70
#